data_AF-A0A9N9VJK8-F1
#
_entry.id   AF-A0A9N9VJK8-F1
#
_cell.length_a   1.000
_cell.length_b   1.000
_cell.length_c   1.000
_cell.angle_alpha   90.00
_cell.angle_beta   90.00
_cell.angle_gamma   90.00
#
_symmetry.space_group_name_H-M   'P 1'
#
loop_
_entity.id
_entity.type
_entity.pdbx_description
1 polymer ?
#
loop_
_entity_poly.entity_id
_entity_poly.type
_entity_poly.pdbx_seq_one_letter_code
_entity_poly.pdbx_strand_id
1 'polypeptide(L)'
;MLQISDVVPYCPLIFSVAVIFCVILWNNIDNLKRHLVQAPILNNHHYEEFQLSSVKSFSSYPTRLQFLLILAYLAINVAFVGIDVQPPHNRWDQLAAVVRYRLGVLATVNMIPLFILAFRNNPLVYLLGIPFDTCILMHRWLGRIVAIEALGHTIAHLAQHGFTQTSLKLMISPSSPFLFWGFIATMSCLLLCALAWGPLRHAFYETFKQSHVCLSILSIYSLWSHLRIGKLPELKITYAIIALWAAEHISRTVRLIYLNARRSSANALVESLPGDACRLSVHLLPSWDIQPGQYTYLYIPFISFWESHPFSVAWTNETHYVSDKSGTQISFVVKAKTGMTRRLYERSVAAGGSITTTCWLEGPYGCPRSLGSYGTVVLIAGGVGITQHLLQVRSLIHGYNNDTVATRKILLIWSIRHRKHREWVKCWADEISSLREGSDVFQILVYISQPPPLSGVPWSGFTGRPDLERLIAKEQKYQIGTMVVSVCGPAQLSDSVRDAVRKLRGNNSIDLIECAFSW
;
A
#
# COMPACT_ATOMS: atom_id res chain seq x y z
N MET A 1 -1.82 -0.71 -45.03
CA MET A 1 -2.39 0.36 -44.21
C MET A 1 -3.09 -0.33 -43.04
N LEU A 2 -2.46 -0.37 -41.87
CA LEU A 2 -3.10 -0.89 -40.65
C LEU A 2 -4.32 -0.02 -40.37
N GLN A 3 -5.53 -0.59 -40.38
CA GLN A 3 -6.70 0.17 -39.97
C GLN A 3 -6.52 0.57 -38.51
N ILE A 4 -6.83 1.81 -38.17
CA ILE A 4 -6.75 2.35 -36.81
C ILE A 4 -7.48 1.44 -35.80
N SER A 5 -8.50 0.69 -36.24
CA SER A 5 -9.20 -0.35 -35.47
C SER A 5 -8.31 -1.46 -34.91
N ASP A 6 -7.18 -1.79 -35.56
CA ASP A 6 -6.29 -2.88 -35.15
C ASP A 6 -5.26 -2.43 -34.09
N VAL A 7 -5.03 -1.11 -33.97
CA VAL A 7 -4.02 -0.51 -33.06
C VAL A 7 -4.66 0.05 -31.78
N VAL A 8 -5.91 0.51 -31.87
CA VAL A 8 -6.68 1.10 -30.76
C VAL A 8 -6.76 0.23 -29.48
N PRO A 9 -6.92 -1.10 -29.52
CA PRO A 9 -7.00 -1.89 -28.28
C PRO A 9 -5.64 -2.09 -27.57
N TYR A 10 -4.50 -1.88 -28.26
CA TYR A 10 -3.16 -2.09 -27.70
C TYR A 10 -2.49 -0.80 -27.21
N CYS A 11 -2.98 0.35 -27.67
CA CYS A 11 -2.43 1.67 -27.34
C CYS A 11 -2.56 2.06 -25.85
N PRO A 12 -3.66 1.74 -25.12
CA PRO A 12 -3.75 1.99 -23.67
C PRO A 12 -2.72 1.21 -22.86
N LEU A 13 -2.32 0.02 -23.32
CA LEU A 13 -1.27 -0.80 -22.69
C LEU A 13 0.11 -0.15 -22.87
N ILE A 14 0.40 0.31 -24.09
CA ILE A 14 1.64 1.04 -24.44
C ILE A 14 1.71 2.38 -23.69
N PHE A 15 0.57 3.08 -23.54
CA PHE A 15 0.49 4.33 -22.82
C PHE A 15 0.58 4.15 -21.30
N SER A 16 0.05 3.06 -20.75
CA SER A 16 0.24 2.68 -19.34
C SER A 16 1.74 2.51 -19.03
N VAL A 17 2.49 1.89 -19.94
CA VAL A 17 3.95 1.75 -19.85
C VAL A 17 4.67 3.09 -20.04
N ALA A 18 4.19 3.96 -20.95
CA ALA A 18 4.77 5.29 -21.18
C ALA A 18 4.55 6.27 -20.02
N VAL A 19 3.36 6.26 -19.40
CA VAL A 19 3.04 7.04 -18.19
C VAL A 19 3.94 6.63 -17.02
N ILE A 20 4.14 5.32 -16.89
CA ILE A 20 5.07 4.74 -15.93
C ILE A 20 6.52 5.18 -16.22
N PHE A 21 6.92 5.25 -17.49
CA PHE A 21 8.23 5.76 -17.92
C PHE A 21 8.41 7.26 -17.64
N CYS A 22 7.35 8.05 -17.80
CA CYS A 22 7.34 9.49 -17.47
C CYS A 22 7.51 9.72 -15.97
N VAL A 23 6.97 8.85 -15.10
CA VAL A 23 7.20 8.92 -13.63
C VAL A 23 8.69 8.74 -13.29
N ILE A 24 9.42 7.93 -14.06
CA ILE A 24 10.83 7.58 -13.83
C ILE A 24 11.75 8.72 -14.30
N LEU A 25 11.51 9.27 -15.49
CA LEU A 25 12.33 10.37 -16.04
C LEU A 25 12.19 11.67 -15.22
N TRP A 26 11.06 11.87 -14.55
CA TRP A 26 10.71 13.12 -13.85
C TRP A 26 11.23 13.20 -12.40
N ASN A 27 11.72 12.09 -11.85
CA ASN A 27 12.15 11.99 -10.44
C ASN A 27 13.55 12.58 -10.15
N ASN A 28 14.25 13.10 -11.17
CA ASN A 28 15.64 13.57 -11.06
C ASN A 28 15.80 15.11 -10.94
N ILE A 29 14.71 15.88 -10.86
CA ILE A 29 14.79 17.37 -10.79
C ILE A 29 14.22 17.87 -9.46
N ASP A 30 15.08 18.44 -8.60
CA ASP A 30 14.72 18.80 -7.21
C ASP A 30 13.64 19.88 -7.09
N ASN A 31 13.66 20.89 -7.97
CA ASN A 31 12.61 21.92 -8.03
C ASN A 31 11.23 21.32 -8.34
N LEU A 32 11.22 20.25 -9.11
CA LEU A 32 10.03 19.55 -9.57
C LEU A 32 9.49 18.62 -8.48
N LYS A 33 10.38 17.98 -7.71
CA LYS A 33 9.97 17.17 -6.56
C LYS A 33 9.19 17.98 -5.53
N ARG A 34 9.61 19.22 -5.26
CA ARG A 34 8.93 20.15 -4.33
C ARG A 34 7.51 20.52 -4.77
N HIS A 35 7.30 20.70 -6.08
CA HIS A 35 6.05 21.25 -6.62
C HIS A 35 5.09 20.23 -7.22
N LEU A 36 5.57 19.03 -7.59
CA LEU A 36 4.80 18.00 -8.29
C LEU A 36 4.85 16.63 -7.61
N VAL A 37 6.04 16.13 -7.24
CA VAL A 37 6.18 14.75 -6.70
C VAL A 37 5.67 14.67 -5.26
N GLN A 38 6.03 15.62 -4.41
CA GLN A 38 5.69 15.62 -2.97
C GLN A 38 4.55 16.57 -2.63
N ALA A 39 4.19 17.50 -3.52
CA ALA A 39 3.09 18.42 -3.24
C ALA A 39 1.75 17.67 -3.38
N PRO A 40 0.91 17.59 -2.33
CA PRO A 40 -0.46 17.11 -2.47
C PRO A 40 -1.29 18.08 -3.33
N ILE A 41 -2.41 17.58 -3.85
CA ILE A 41 -3.31 18.38 -4.69
C ILE A 41 -4.02 19.48 -3.90
N LEU A 42 -4.45 19.19 -2.67
CA LEU A 42 -5.23 20.08 -1.81
C LEU A 42 -4.54 20.21 -0.44
N ASN A 43 -4.15 21.45 -0.11
CA ASN A 43 -3.50 21.83 1.15
C ASN A 43 -2.28 20.94 1.49
N ASN A 44 -2.32 20.26 2.64
CA ASN A 44 -1.24 19.44 3.17
C ASN A 44 -1.61 17.95 3.26
N HIS A 45 -2.80 17.57 2.76
CA HIS A 45 -3.34 16.22 2.93
C HIS A 45 -2.91 15.32 1.77
N HIS A 46 -2.24 14.21 2.07
CA HIS A 46 -1.94 13.14 1.09
C HIS A 46 -2.45 11.80 1.63
N TYR A 47 -2.07 11.48 2.88
CA TYR A 47 -2.50 10.25 3.54
C TYR A 47 -3.84 10.40 4.24
N GLU A 48 -4.23 11.62 4.63
CA GLU A 48 -5.58 11.85 5.11
C GLU A 48 -6.62 11.65 3.99
N GLU A 49 -7.76 11.03 4.33
CA GLU A 49 -8.85 10.80 3.38
C GLU A 49 -9.74 12.03 3.24
N PHE A 50 -10.31 12.21 2.06
CA PHE A 50 -11.23 13.29 1.72
C PHE A 50 -12.46 13.34 2.66
N GLN A 51 -12.84 14.49 3.20
CA GLN A 51 -14.03 14.62 4.06
C GLN A 51 -15.07 15.48 3.35
N LEU A 52 -16.09 14.86 2.74
CA LEU A 52 -17.20 15.56 2.08
C LEU A 52 -18.25 16.05 3.10
N SER A 53 -18.23 15.51 4.33
CA SER A 53 -19.00 15.91 5.52
C SER A 53 -18.40 15.22 6.77
N SER A 54 -19.11 15.19 7.92
CA SER A 54 -18.66 14.51 9.17
C SER A 54 -18.33 13.01 9.01
N VAL A 55 -18.56 12.45 7.83
CA VAL A 55 -18.23 11.09 7.41
C VAL A 55 -16.95 11.11 6.56
N LYS A 56 -15.88 10.47 7.06
CA LYS A 56 -14.58 10.27 6.38
C LYS A 56 -14.77 9.55 5.03
N SER A 57 -14.26 10.07 3.92
CA SER A 57 -14.65 9.64 2.56
C SER A 57 -13.52 9.52 1.52
N PHE A 58 -13.80 8.70 0.51
CA PHE A 58 -13.23 8.60 -0.84
C PHE A 58 -11.84 7.97 -1.10
N SER A 59 -10.72 8.46 -0.56
CA SER A 59 -9.34 7.92 -0.75
C SER A 59 -8.34 8.92 -0.18
N SER A 60 -7.13 8.48 0.14
CA SER A 60 -5.97 9.37 0.29
C SER A 60 -5.81 10.27 -0.95
N TYR A 61 -5.50 11.55 -0.74
CA TYR A 61 -5.33 12.55 -1.81
C TYR A 61 -4.11 12.22 -2.67
N PRO A 62 -4.23 12.15 -4.01
CA PRO A 62 -3.06 11.99 -4.86
C PRO A 62 -2.11 13.18 -4.72
N THR A 63 -0.80 12.94 -4.92
CA THR A 63 0.15 14.03 -5.19
C THR A 63 -0.22 14.71 -6.51
N ARG A 64 0.25 15.93 -6.75
CA ARG A 64 -0.04 16.65 -8.00
C ARG A 64 0.42 15.85 -9.23
N LEU A 65 1.59 15.20 -9.15
CA LEU A 65 2.04 14.30 -10.21
C LEU A 65 1.06 13.13 -10.41
N GLN A 66 0.71 12.41 -9.34
CA GLN A 66 -0.25 11.30 -9.44
C GLN A 66 -1.59 11.76 -10.02
N PHE A 67 -2.09 12.93 -9.61
CA PHE A 67 -3.31 13.51 -10.15
C PHE A 67 -3.20 13.84 -11.64
N LEU A 68 -2.12 14.48 -12.07
CA LEU A 68 -1.87 14.77 -13.49
C LEU A 68 -1.81 13.48 -14.32
N LEU A 69 -1.20 12.42 -13.79
CA LEU A 69 -1.16 11.12 -14.47
C LEU A 69 -2.55 10.49 -14.57
N ILE A 70 -3.35 10.54 -13.50
CA ILE A 70 -4.73 10.05 -13.52
C ILE A 70 -5.57 10.87 -14.52
N LEU A 71 -5.41 12.19 -14.54
CA LEU A 71 -6.13 13.07 -15.46
C LEU A 71 -5.72 12.80 -16.91
N ALA A 72 -4.43 12.65 -17.19
CA ALA A 72 -3.93 12.30 -18.51
C ALA A 72 -4.46 10.93 -18.96
N TYR A 73 -4.45 9.94 -18.08
CA TYR A 73 -5.01 8.62 -18.35
C TYR A 73 -6.52 8.69 -18.65
N LEU A 74 -7.28 9.44 -17.87
CA LEU A 74 -8.72 9.65 -18.10
C LEU A 74 -8.97 10.36 -19.43
N ALA A 75 -8.22 11.43 -19.73
CA ALA A 75 -8.35 12.17 -20.98
C ALA A 75 -8.11 11.27 -22.21
N ILE A 76 -7.19 10.32 -22.10
CA ILE A 76 -6.91 9.35 -23.16
C ILE A 76 -8.05 8.37 -23.36
N ASN A 77 -8.64 7.84 -22.29
CA ASN A 77 -9.83 6.98 -22.41
C ASN A 77 -10.98 7.75 -23.07
N VAL A 78 -11.22 9.00 -22.66
CA VAL A 78 -12.23 9.87 -23.28
C VAL A 78 -11.91 10.14 -24.76
N ALA A 79 -10.64 10.40 -25.10
CA ALA A 79 -10.21 10.60 -26.48
C ALA A 79 -10.44 9.34 -27.33
N PHE A 80 -10.09 8.15 -26.84
CA PHE A 80 -10.35 6.89 -27.56
C PHE A 80 -11.84 6.63 -27.77
N VAL A 81 -12.72 7.07 -26.87
CA VAL A 81 -14.16 7.03 -27.10
C VAL A 81 -14.58 8.00 -28.21
N GLY A 82 -14.01 9.22 -28.26
CA GLY A 82 -14.45 10.32 -29.14
C GLY A 82 -13.75 10.45 -30.51
N ILE A 83 -12.57 9.86 -30.73
CA ILE A 83 -11.81 10.01 -31.98
C ILE A 83 -12.57 9.42 -33.17
N ASP A 84 -12.62 10.14 -34.30
CA ASP A 84 -13.29 9.69 -35.54
C ASP A 84 -14.78 9.32 -35.39
N VAL A 85 -15.44 9.86 -34.37
CA VAL A 85 -16.90 9.72 -34.21
C VAL A 85 -17.58 10.78 -35.07
N GLN A 86 -17.82 10.46 -36.35
CA GLN A 86 -18.70 11.27 -37.19
C GLN A 86 -20.13 10.71 -37.09
N PRO A 87 -21.10 11.46 -36.54
CA PRO A 87 -22.48 11.03 -36.56
C PRO A 87 -23.00 11.09 -38.00
N PRO A 88 -23.36 9.96 -38.65
CA PRO A 88 -24.04 10.02 -39.93
C PRO A 88 -25.41 10.65 -39.72
N HIS A 89 -25.72 11.70 -40.49
CA HIS A 89 -27.01 12.42 -40.60
C HIS A 89 -28.15 11.89 -39.68
N ASN A 90 -28.22 12.39 -38.45
CA ASN A 90 -29.29 12.13 -37.45
C ASN A 90 -29.49 10.68 -36.95
N ARG A 91 -28.52 9.77 -37.14
CA ARG A 91 -28.60 8.37 -36.63
C ARG A 91 -27.92 8.19 -35.27
N TRP A 92 -28.61 8.62 -34.22
CA TRP A 92 -28.15 8.53 -32.82
C TRP A 92 -27.94 7.09 -32.33
N ASP A 93 -28.66 6.13 -32.91
CA ASP A 93 -28.54 4.69 -32.67
C ASP A 93 -27.17 4.15 -33.12
N GLN A 94 -26.68 4.60 -34.28
CA GLN A 94 -25.38 4.21 -34.81
C GLN A 94 -24.24 4.79 -33.98
N LEU A 95 -24.39 6.05 -33.53
CA LEU A 95 -23.47 6.67 -32.58
C LEU A 95 -23.40 5.89 -31.26
N ALA A 96 -24.56 5.54 -30.70
CA ALA A 96 -24.65 4.74 -29.48
C ALA A 96 -23.99 3.36 -29.64
N ALA A 97 -24.11 2.72 -30.81
CA ALA A 97 -23.45 1.45 -31.10
C ALA A 97 -21.92 1.56 -31.10
N VAL A 98 -21.36 2.61 -31.71
CA VAL A 98 -19.90 2.86 -31.74
C VAL A 98 -19.38 3.14 -30.33
N VAL A 99 -20.04 4.04 -29.60
CA VAL A 99 -19.68 4.38 -28.21
C VAL A 99 -19.77 3.14 -27.31
N ARG A 100 -20.84 2.35 -27.44
CA ARG A 100 -21.01 1.08 -26.71
C ARG A 100 -19.84 0.13 -26.95
N TYR A 101 -19.46 -0.11 -28.20
CA TYR A 101 -18.37 -1.01 -28.53
C TYR A 101 -17.05 -0.51 -27.92
N ARG A 102 -16.70 0.76 -28.10
CA ARG A 102 -15.47 1.36 -27.58
C ARG A 102 -15.38 1.32 -26.06
N LEU A 103 -16.47 1.66 -25.36
CA LEU A 103 -16.52 1.58 -23.89
C LEU A 103 -16.33 0.15 -23.39
N GLY A 104 -16.90 -0.84 -24.08
CA GLY A 104 -16.71 -2.26 -23.74
C GLY A 104 -15.25 -2.72 -23.92
N VAL A 105 -14.62 -2.33 -25.02
CA VAL A 105 -13.20 -2.63 -25.30
C VAL A 105 -12.30 -1.96 -24.27
N LEU A 106 -12.48 -0.66 -24.00
CA LEU A 106 -11.68 0.08 -23.02
C LEU A 106 -11.83 -0.51 -21.62
N ALA A 107 -13.05 -0.81 -21.17
CA ALA A 107 -13.28 -1.46 -19.89
C ALA A 107 -12.50 -2.78 -19.76
N THR A 108 -12.50 -3.59 -20.82
CA THR A 108 -11.81 -4.89 -20.85
C THR A 108 -10.29 -4.73 -20.86
N VAL A 109 -9.75 -3.80 -21.66
CA VAL A 109 -8.30 -3.54 -21.74
C VAL A 109 -7.77 -2.95 -20.43
N ASN A 110 -8.49 -2.00 -19.84
CA ASN A 110 -8.14 -1.35 -18.58
C ASN A 110 -8.11 -2.31 -17.39
N MET A 111 -8.75 -3.48 -17.48
CA MET A 111 -8.63 -4.53 -16.47
C MET A 111 -7.21 -5.12 -16.39
N ILE A 112 -6.39 -5.09 -17.45
CA ILE A 112 -5.00 -5.60 -17.38
C ILE A 112 -4.17 -4.82 -16.35
N PRO A 113 -3.95 -3.50 -16.49
CA PRO A 113 -3.20 -2.73 -15.49
C PRO A 113 -3.91 -2.70 -14.14
N LEU A 114 -5.26 -2.73 -14.10
CA LEU A 114 -6.02 -2.80 -12.87
C LEU A 114 -5.59 -3.99 -11.99
N PHE A 115 -5.46 -5.18 -12.57
CA PHE A 115 -5.05 -6.38 -11.83
C PHE A 115 -3.56 -6.35 -11.48
N ILE A 116 -2.68 -5.98 -12.42
CA ILE A 116 -1.22 -5.93 -12.19
C ILE A 116 -0.87 -5.01 -11.03
N LEU A 117 -1.50 -3.84 -10.95
CA LEU A 117 -1.23 -2.84 -9.90
C LEU A 117 -1.63 -3.32 -8.50
N ALA A 118 -2.49 -4.34 -8.38
CA ALA A 118 -2.88 -4.95 -7.10
C ALA A 118 -1.98 -6.13 -6.68
N PHE A 119 -1.10 -6.63 -7.55
CA PHE A 119 -0.24 -7.77 -7.23
C PHE A 119 0.75 -7.43 -6.11
N ARG A 120 0.94 -8.34 -5.15
CA ARG A 120 1.95 -8.19 -4.10
C ARG A 120 3.34 -8.48 -4.65
N ASN A 121 3.47 -9.46 -5.56
CA ASN A 121 4.70 -9.70 -6.31
C ASN A 121 4.71 -8.88 -7.62
N ASN A 122 4.42 -7.58 -7.52
CA ASN A 122 4.33 -6.73 -8.69
C ASN A 122 5.73 -6.46 -9.29
N PRO A 123 6.01 -6.90 -10.53
CA PRO A 123 7.31 -6.66 -11.17
C PRO A 123 7.60 -5.17 -11.34
N LEU A 124 6.57 -4.32 -11.45
CA LEU A 124 6.71 -2.86 -11.59
C LEU A 124 7.38 -2.24 -10.37
N VAL A 125 7.14 -2.77 -9.16
CA VAL A 125 7.77 -2.26 -7.93
C VAL A 125 9.28 -2.44 -7.99
N TYR A 126 9.76 -3.58 -8.50
CA TYR A 126 11.18 -3.89 -8.59
C TYR A 126 11.86 -3.22 -9.79
N LEU A 127 11.21 -3.25 -10.97
CA LEU A 127 11.79 -2.72 -12.20
C LEU A 127 11.84 -1.19 -12.23
N LEU A 128 10.89 -0.52 -11.55
CA LEU A 128 10.66 0.92 -11.71
C LEU A 128 10.79 1.68 -10.40
N GLY A 129 11.00 0.99 -9.28
CA GLY A 129 11.14 1.60 -7.95
C GLY A 129 9.89 2.32 -7.44
N ILE A 130 8.73 2.07 -8.05
CA ILE A 130 7.45 2.67 -7.65
C ILE A 130 6.96 2.02 -6.35
N PRO A 131 6.68 2.80 -5.29
CA PRO A 131 6.17 2.25 -4.04
C PRO A 131 4.83 1.54 -4.23
N PHE A 132 4.63 0.43 -3.52
CA PHE A 132 3.39 -0.35 -3.59
C PHE A 132 2.13 0.48 -3.24
N ASP A 133 2.24 1.42 -2.30
CA ASP A 133 1.20 2.44 -2.01
C ASP A 133 0.69 3.15 -3.27
N THR A 134 1.63 3.54 -4.15
CA THR A 134 1.30 4.26 -5.39
C THR A 134 0.59 3.33 -6.37
N CYS A 135 1.01 2.07 -6.46
CA CYS A 135 0.33 1.07 -7.28
C CYS A 135 -1.12 0.87 -6.81
N ILE A 136 -1.35 0.74 -5.51
CA ILE A 136 -2.70 0.59 -4.95
C ILE A 136 -3.55 1.86 -5.10
N LEU A 137 -2.95 3.05 -5.00
CA LEU A 137 -3.64 4.30 -5.35
C LEU A 137 -4.13 4.26 -6.80
N MET A 138 -3.27 3.90 -7.74
CA MET A 138 -3.62 3.80 -9.16
C MET A 138 -4.67 2.71 -9.42
N HIS A 139 -4.58 1.56 -8.76
CA HIS A 139 -5.61 0.50 -8.81
C HIS A 139 -6.99 1.03 -8.43
N ARG A 140 -7.11 1.82 -7.35
CA ARG A 140 -8.39 2.41 -6.94
C ARG A 140 -8.98 3.35 -8.01
N TRP A 141 -8.15 4.16 -8.66
CA TRP A 141 -8.60 5.06 -9.72
C TRP A 141 -8.97 4.33 -11.00
N LEU A 142 -8.17 3.35 -11.43
CA LEU A 142 -8.49 2.51 -12.59
C LEU A 142 -9.77 1.69 -12.38
N GLY A 143 -10.00 1.18 -11.16
CA GLY A 143 -11.22 0.45 -10.84
C GLY A 143 -12.48 1.31 -11.05
N ARG A 144 -12.41 2.61 -10.70
CA ARG A 144 -13.50 3.57 -10.95
C ARG A 144 -13.68 3.83 -12.44
N ILE A 145 -12.58 3.99 -13.19
CA ILE A 145 -12.63 4.19 -14.64
C ILE A 145 -13.31 3.00 -15.32
N VAL A 146 -12.87 1.76 -15.02
CA VAL A 146 -13.47 0.53 -15.54
C VAL A 146 -14.96 0.42 -15.19
N ALA A 147 -15.35 0.78 -13.96
CA ALA A 147 -16.76 0.76 -13.56
C ALA A 147 -17.61 1.80 -14.31
N ILE A 148 -17.08 3.01 -14.54
CA ILE A 148 -17.74 4.05 -15.34
C ILE A 148 -17.85 3.62 -16.80
N GLU A 149 -16.81 3.01 -17.37
CA GLU A 149 -16.81 2.48 -18.74
C GLU A 149 -17.81 1.34 -18.90
N ALA A 150 -17.87 0.40 -17.95
CA ALA A 150 -18.85 -0.69 -17.94
C ALA A 150 -20.31 -0.18 -17.82
N LEU A 151 -20.53 0.82 -16.95
CA LEU A 151 -21.83 1.48 -16.84
C LEU A 151 -22.20 2.21 -18.14
N GLY A 152 -21.26 2.96 -18.70
CA GLY A 152 -21.42 3.65 -19.97
C GLY A 152 -21.71 2.69 -21.12
N HIS A 153 -21.05 1.52 -21.16
CA HIS A 153 -21.33 0.46 -22.14
C HIS A 153 -22.79 -0.02 -22.05
N THR A 154 -23.31 -0.23 -20.84
CA THR A 154 -24.69 -0.66 -20.61
C THR A 154 -25.70 0.45 -20.95
N ILE A 155 -25.40 1.70 -20.58
CA ILE A 155 -26.25 2.86 -20.94
C ILE A 155 -26.27 3.06 -22.45
N ALA A 156 -25.13 2.93 -23.14
CA ALA A 156 -25.06 3.04 -24.59
C ALA A 156 -25.84 1.91 -25.30
N HIS A 157 -25.90 0.70 -24.71
CA HIS A 157 -26.79 -0.35 -25.18
C HIS A 157 -28.26 0.03 -25.10
N LEU A 158 -28.68 0.61 -23.97
CA LEU A 158 -30.03 1.13 -23.78
C LEU A 158 -30.34 2.31 -24.72
N ALA A 159 -29.38 3.21 -24.94
CA ALA A 159 -29.55 4.32 -25.87
C ALA A 159 -29.72 3.83 -27.32
N GLN A 160 -29.02 2.76 -27.70
CA GLN A 160 -29.14 2.14 -29.02
C GLN A 160 -30.50 1.45 -29.23
N HIS A 161 -31.05 0.79 -28.21
CA HIS A 161 -32.26 -0.05 -28.34
C HIS A 161 -33.52 0.55 -27.66
N GLY A 162 -33.40 1.75 -27.12
CA GLY A 162 -34.44 2.44 -26.36
C GLY A 162 -34.45 2.08 -24.86
N PHE A 163 -34.72 3.08 -24.03
CA PHE A 163 -34.94 2.94 -22.58
C PHE A 163 -36.36 2.43 -22.30
N THR A 164 -36.64 1.17 -22.67
CA THR A 164 -37.96 0.55 -22.52
C THR A 164 -37.95 -0.53 -21.45
N GLN A 165 -39.12 -0.87 -20.92
CA GLN A 165 -39.25 -2.02 -20.00
C GLN A 165 -38.82 -3.34 -20.66
N THR A 166 -39.00 -3.45 -21.98
CA THR A 166 -38.58 -4.62 -22.75
C THR A 166 -37.06 -4.77 -22.79
N SER A 167 -36.31 -3.69 -23.05
CA SER A 167 -34.84 -3.75 -23.08
C SER A 167 -34.25 -4.04 -21.70
N LEU A 168 -34.83 -3.45 -20.64
CA LEU A 168 -34.46 -3.77 -19.26
C LEU A 168 -34.75 -5.24 -18.91
N LYS A 169 -35.93 -5.75 -19.25
CA LYS A 169 -36.32 -7.16 -19.02
C LYS A 169 -35.37 -8.14 -19.73
N LEU A 170 -34.93 -7.82 -20.95
CA LEU A 170 -33.96 -8.65 -21.67
C LEU A 170 -32.60 -8.68 -20.95
N MET A 171 -32.12 -7.55 -20.43
CA MET A 171 -30.84 -7.52 -19.69
C MET A 171 -30.86 -8.33 -18.40
N ILE A 172 -32.00 -8.41 -17.70
CA ILE A 172 -32.11 -9.17 -16.46
C ILE A 172 -32.60 -10.61 -16.67
N SER A 173 -33.03 -10.96 -17.88
CA SER A 173 -33.58 -12.28 -18.18
C SER A 173 -32.50 -13.29 -18.60
N PRO A 174 -32.43 -14.47 -17.95
CA PRO A 174 -31.57 -15.57 -18.40
C PRO A 174 -31.88 -16.06 -19.83
N SER A 175 -33.07 -15.76 -20.37
CA SER A 175 -33.46 -16.10 -21.74
C SER A 175 -32.63 -15.39 -22.80
N SER A 176 -31.94 -14.30 -22.45
CA SER A 176 -30.94 -13.62 -23.29
C SER A 176 -29.57 -13.68 -22.63
N PRO A 177 -28.87 -14.85 -22.69
CA PRO A 177 -27.63 -15.08 -21.94
C PRO A 177 -26.55 -14.02 -22.18
N PHE A 178 -26.42 -13.52 -23.41
CA PHE A 178 -25.45 -12.48 -23.75
C PHE A 178 -25.65 -11.20 -22.91
N LEU A 179 -26.87 -10.68 -22.87
CA LEU A 179 -27.19 -9.45 -22.14
C LEU A 179 -27.18 -9.68 -20.63
N PHE A 180 -27.66 -10.84 -20.19
CA PHE A 180 -27.68 -11.24 -18.79
C PHE A 180 -26.29 -11.24 -18.16
N TRP A 181 -25.32 -11.91 -18.79
CA TRP A 181 -23.94 -11.93 -18.29
C TRP A 181 -23.26 -10.55 -18.36
N GLY A 182 -23.57 -9.73 -19.38
CA GLY A 182 -23.07 -8.35 -19.46
C GLY A 182 -23.61 -7.46 -18.34
N PHE A 183 -24.88 -7.63 -17.99
CA PHE A 183 -25.52 -6.92 -16.88
C PHE A 183 -24.91 -7.31 -15.53
N ILE A 184 -24.72 -8.62 -15.27
CA ILE A 184 -24.05 -9.10 -14.04
C ILE A 184 -22.62 -8.56 -13.94
N ALA A 185 -21.86 -8.55 -15.05
CA ALA A 185 -20.52 -7.98 -15.09
C ALA A 185 -20.52 -6.50 -14.68
N THR A 186 -21.46 -5.71 -15.22
CA THR A 186 -21.58 -4.28 -14.88
C THR A 186 -22.00 -4.07 -13.42
N MET A 187 -23.01 -4.80 -12.95
CA MET A 187 -23.48 -4.69 -11.56
C MET A 187 -22.41 -5.11 -10.55
N SER A 188 -21.64 -6.16 -10.83
CA SER A 188 -20.53 -6.57 -9.98
C SER A 188 -19.42 -5.50 -9.92
N CYS A 189 -19.07 -4.85 -11.03
CA CYS A 189 -18.13 -3.72 -11.03
C CYS A 189 -18.63 -2.52 -10.21
N LEU A 190 -19.92 -2.19 -10.32
CA LEU A 190 -20.52 -1.10 -9.53
C LEU A 190 -20.54 -1.43 -8.04
N LEU A 191 -20.89 -2.67 -7.69
CA LEU A 191 -20.90 -3.13 -6.30
C LEU A 191 -19.48 -3.17 -5.71
N LEU A 192 -18.48 -3.58 -6.49
CA LEU A 192 -17.06 -3.49 -6.12
C LEU A 192 -16.68 -2.05 -5.75
N CYS A 193 -17.07 -1.07 -6.57
CA CYS A 193 -16.79 0.34 -6.29
C CYS A 193 -17.54 0.87 -5.06
N ALA A 194 -18.80 0.46 -4.88
CA ALA A 194 -19.61 0.86 -3.73
C ALA A 194 -19.04 0.32 -2.42
N LEU A 195 -18.69 -0.97 -2.37
CA LEU A 195 -18.08 -1.59 -1.19
C LEU A 195 -16.66 -1.09 -0.91
N ALA A 196 -15.93 -0.66 -1.96
CA ALA A 196 -14.61 -0.05 -1.83
C ALA A 196 -14.62 1.40 -1.30
N TRP A 197 -15.80 1.95 -0.98
CA TRP A 197 -15.89 3.26 -0.35
C TRP A 197 -15.23 3.25 1.04
N GLY A 198 -14.31 4.19 1.27
CA GLY A 198 -13.55 4.40 2.52
C GLY A 198 -14.29 4.07 3.83
N PRO A 199 -15.44 4.69 4.17
CA PRO A 199 -16.14 4.40 5.42
C PRO A 199 -16.53 2.93 5.57
N LEU A 200 -17.06 2.31 4.51
CA LEU A 200 -17.47 0.90 4.53
C LEU A 200 -16.26 -0.03 4.67
N ARG A 201 -15.22 0.23 3.88
CA ARG A 201 -13.96 -0.52 3.92
C ARG A 201 -13.30 -0.45 5.30
N HIS A 202 -13.29 0.71 5.95
CA HIS A 202 -12.62 0.88 7.25
C HIS A 202 -13.44 0.31 8.40
N ALA A 203 -14.78 0.37 8.32
CA ALA A 203 -15.64 -0.22 9.33
C ALA A 203 -15.60 -1.75 9.30
N PHE A 204 -15.57 -2.35 8.10
CA PHE A 204 -15.66 -3.79 7.89
C PHE A 204 -14.57 -4.32 6.96
N TYR A 205 -13.29 -4.07 7.30
CA TYR A 205 -12.16 -4.39 6.43
C TYR A 205 -12.08 -5.88 6.02
N GLU A 206 -12.27 -6.79 6.98
CA GLU A 206 -12.22 -8.24 6.72
C GLU A 206 -13.32 -8.65 5.72
N THR A 207 -14.57 -8.20 5.93
CA THR A 207 -15.70 -8.45 5.04
C THR A 207 -15.52 -7.80 3.66
N PHE A 208 -15.04 -6.56 3.63
CA PHE A 208 -14.73 -5.85 2.38
C PHE A 208 -13.73 -6.65 1.55
N LYS A 209 -12.62 -7.09 2.14
CA LYS A 209 -11.57 -7.80 1.42
C LYS A 209 -12.08 -9.11 0.80
N GLN A 210 -12.86 -9.89 1.54
CA GLN A 210 -13.42 -11.15 1.02
C GLN A 210 -14.48 -10.91 -0.06
N SER A 211 -15.42 -10.01 0.17
CA SER A 211 -16.45 -9.66 -0.82
C SER A 211 -15.83 -9.09 -2.10
N HIS A 212 -14.76 -8.29 -2.00
CA HIS A 212 -14.05 -7.74 -3.15
C HIS A 212 -13.44 -8.84 -4.03
N VAL A 213 -12.81 -9.86 -3.43
CA VAL A 213 -12.27 -11.00 -4.18
C VAL A 213 -13.40 -11.81 -4.85
N CYS A 214 -14.47 -12.15 -4.11
CA CYS A 214 -15.60 -12.89 -4.66
C CYS A 214 -16.28 -12.15 -5.82
N LEU A 215 -16.51 -10.84 -5.69
CA LEU A 215 -17.11 -10.03 -6.74
C LEU A 215 -16.17 -9.83 -7.94
N SER A 216 -14.85 -9.80 -7.72
CA SER A 216 -13.87 -9.79 -8.82
C SER A 216 -13.93 -11.07 -9.64
N ILE A 217 -14.06 -12.24 -8.99
CA ILE A 217 -14.27 -13.53 -9.67
C ILE A 217 -15.56 -13.48 -10.49
N LEU A 218 -16.65 -13.04 -9.87
CA LEU A 218 -17.96 -12.93 -10.53
C LEU A 218 -17.90 -12.00 -11.74
N SER A 219 -17.24 -10.85 -11.61
CA SER A 219 -17.06 -9.88 -12.70
C SER A 219 -16.29 -10.49 -13.88
N ILE A 220 -15.14 -11.12 -13.62
CA ILE A 220 -14.33 -11.77 -14.67
C ILE A 220 -15.10 -12.91 -15.34
N TYR A 221 -15.77 -13.77 -14.56
CA TYR A 221 -16.53 -14.90 -15.10
C TYR A 221 -17.72 -14.44 -15.95
N SER A 222 -18.41 -13.39 -15.50
CA SER A 222 -19.53 -12.81 -16.23
C SER A 222 -19.07 -12.13 -17.52
N LEU A 223 -17.94 -11.40 -17.47
CA LEU A 223 -17.31 -10.83 -18.67
C LEU A 223 -16.87 -11.92 -19.65
N TRP A 224 -16.23 -12.99 -19.17
CA TRP A 224 -15.84 -14.13 -19.99
C TRP A 224 -17.05 -14.76 -20.68
N SER A 225 -18.15 -14.99 -19.95
CA SER A 225 -19.38 -15.55 -20.49
C SER A 225 -20.01 -14.63 -21.54
N HIS A 226 -20.08 -13.33 -21.25
CA HIS A 226 -20.58 -12.30 -22.17
C HIS A 226 -19.79 -12.29 -23.50
N LEU A 227 -18.46 -12.23 -23.43
CA LEU A 227 -17.59 -12.19 -24.61
C LEU A 227 -17.60 -13.52 -25.39
N ARG A 228 -17.64 -14.67 -24.69
CA ARG A 228 -17.70 -16.00 -25.30
C ARG A 228 -18.98 -16.21 -26.09
N ILE A 229 -20.13 -15.85 -25.51
CA ILE A 229 -21.44 -15.98 -26.17
C ILE A 229 -21.52 -15.03 -27.36
N GLY A 230 -21.00 -13.81 -27.21
CA GLY A 230 -20.93 -12.82 -28.30
C GLY A 230 -19.88 -13.13 -29.38
N LYS A 231 -19.02 -14.15 -29.19
CA LYS A 231 -17.88 -14.48 -30.07
C LYS A 231 -16.98 -13.27 -30.36
N LEU A 232 -16.73 -12.45 -29.35
CA LEU A 232 -15.99 -11.20 -29.47
C LEU A 232 -14.46 -11.43 -29.36
N PRO A 233 -13.63 -10.70 -30.14
CA PRO A 233 -12.18 -10.91 -30.16
C PRO A 233 -11.48 -10.57 -28.83
N GLU A 234 -12.08 -9.70 -28.01
CA GLU A 234 -11.58 -9.27 -26.70
C GLU A 234 -11.55 -10.43 -25.69
N LEU A 235 -12.15 -11.59 -25.99
CA LEU A 235 -12.06 -12.80 -25.18
C LEU A 235 -10.60 -13.19 -24.87
N LYS A 236 -9.66 -12.92 -25.78
CA LYS A 236 -8.21 -13.17 -25.59
C LYS A 236 -7.63 -12.34 -24.42
N ILE A 237 -8.11 -11.11 -24.24
CA ILE A 237 -7.69 -10.23 -23.14
C ILE A 237 -8.16 -10.81 -21.80
N THR A 238 -9.39 -11.33 -21.75
CA THR A 238 -9.92 -11.96 -20.53
C THR A 238 -9.12 -13.19 -20.13
N TYR A 239 -8.68 -14.01 -21.08
CA TYR A 239 -7.76 -15.13 -20.79
C TYR A 239 -6.43 -14.66 -20.21
N ALA A 240 -5.87 -13.56 -20.72
CA ALA A 240 -4.65 -12.97 -20.19
C ALA A 240 -4.83 -12.48 -18.74
N ILE A 241 -5.95 -11.82 -18.43
CA ILE A 241 -6.28 -11.37 -17.06
C ILE A 241 -6.40 -12.56 -16.11
N ILE A 242 -7.11 -13.61 -16.51
CA ILE A 242 -7.25 -14.85 -15.72
C ILE A 242 -5.87 -15.48 -15.46
N ALA A 243 -5.04 -15.60 -16.50
CA ALA A 243 -3.70 -16.18 -16.38
C ALA A 243 -2.80 -15.36 -15.45
N LEU A 244 -2.79 -14.03 -15.60
CA LEU A 244 -2.00 -13.13 -14.73
C LEU A 244 -2.43 -13.25 -13.27
N TRP A 245 -3.74 -13.24 -13.01
CA TRP A 245 -4.26 -13.32 -11.65
C TRP A 245 -4.02 -14.69 -11.01
N ALA A 246 -4.20 -15.78 -11.78
CA ALA A 246 -3.88 -17.13 -11.33
C ALA A 246 -2.39 -17.28 -11.04
N ALA A 247 -1.51 -16.77 -11.90
CA ALA A 247 -0.06 -16.82 -11.70
C ALA A 247 0.37 -16.09 -10.41
N GLU A 248 -0.22 -14.93 -10.11
CA GLU A 248 0.04 -14.21 -8.85
C GLU A 248 -0.35 -15.06 -7.63
N HIS A 249 -1.55 -15.64 -7.60
CA HIS A 249 -1.98 -16.45 -6.44
C HIS A 249 -1.22 -17.76 -6.30
N ILE A 250 -0.93 -18.44 -7.42
CA ILE A 250 -0.14 -19.67 -7.42
C ILE A 250 1.27 -19.36 -6.93
N SER A 251 1.94 -18.33 -7.46
CA SER A 251 3.31 -17.97 -7.06
C SER A 251 3.39 -17.65 -5.56
N ARG A 252 2.40 -16.93 -5.02
CA ARG A 252 2.32 -16.62 -3.59
C ARG A 252 2.08 -17.85 -2.74
N THR A 253 1.19 -18.74 -3.16
CA THR A 253 0.88 -19.98 -2.44
C THR A 253 2.08 -20.92 -2.44
N VAL A 254 2.73 -21.10 -3.59
CA VAL A 254 3.96 -21.90 -3.71
C VAL A 254 5.07 -21.31 -2.86
N ARG A 255 5.28 -19.98 -2.89
CA ARG A 255 6.28 -19.31 -2.05
C ARG A 255 5.98 -19.48 -0.57
N LEU A 256 4.73 -19.31 -0.14
CA LEU A 256 4.30 -19.49 1.24
C LEU A 256 4.55 -20.92 1.71
N ILE A 257 4.12 -21.92 0.93
CA ILE A 257 4.33 -23.34 1.25
C ILE A 257 5.82 -23.66 1.29
N TYR A 258 6.60 -23.24 0.28
CA TYR A 258 8.04 -23.50 0.22
C TYR A 258 8.79 -22.92 1.43
N LEU A 259 8.49 -21.66 1.79
CA LEU A 259 9.14 -20.99 2.91
C LEU A 259 8.76 -21.61 4.26
N ASN A 260 7.52 -22.06 4.44
CA ASN A 260 7.03 -22.57 5.74
C ASN A 260 7.08 -24.11 5.86
N ALA A 261 7.23 -24.87 4.76
CA ALA A 261 7.47 -26.31 4.80
C ALA A 261 8.95 -26.62 5.11
N ARG A 262 9.87 -25.78 4.63
CA ARG A 262 11.30 -25.87 4.95
C ARG A 262 11.63 -25.42 6.37
N ARG A 263 10.79 -24.56 6.94
CA ARG A 263 10.97 -23.97 8.27
C ARG A 263 9.95 -24.62 9.20
N SER A 264 10.38 -25.56 10.04
CA SER A 264 9.54 -26.24 11.04
C SER A 264 8.49 -25.28 11.60
N SER A 265 7.20 -25.59 11.40
CA SER A 265 6.03 -24.75 11.73
C SER A 265 6.35 -23.75 12.84
N ALA A 266 6.64 -22.50 12.47
CA ALA A 266 7.28 -21.57 13.38
C ALA A 266 6.34 -21.26 14.55
N ASN A 267 6.61 -21.90 15.69
CA ASN A 267 5.97 -21.60 16.94
C ASN A 267 6.30 -20.15 17.26
N ALA A 268 5.28 -19.32 17.25
CA ALA A 268 5.38 -17.91 17.54
C ALA A 268 4.97 -17.69 19.00
N LEU A 269 5.87 -17.08 19.76
CA LEU A 269 5.59 -16.62 21.11
C LEU A 269 4.91 -15.25 21.02
N VAL A 270 3.72 -15.14 21.59
CA VAL A 270 2.94 -13.90 21.66
C VAL A 270 2.92 -13.42 23.10
N GLU A 271 3.53 -12.28 23.37
CA GLU A 271 3.56 -11.68 24.71
C GLU A 271 2.68 -10.42 24.72
N SER A 272 1.78 -10.31 25.69
CA SER A 272 0.98 -9.10 25.89
C SER A 272 1.83 -7.96 26.42
N LEU A 273 1.68 -6.76 25.83
CA LEU A 273 2.38 -5.54 26.22
C LEU A 273 1.40 -4.45 26.64
N PRO A 274 1.82 -3.52 27.53
CA PRO A 274 0.99 -2.38 27.91
C PRO A 274 0.59 -1.50 26.71
N GLY A 275 -0.64 -0.98 26.74
CA GLY A 275 -1.15 -0.10 25.68
C GLY A 275 -1.74 -0.85 24.47
N ASP A 276 -2.39 -1.98 24.73
CA ASP A 276 -3.09 -2.79 23.74
C ASP A 276 -2.19 -3.21 22.58
N ALA A 277 -1.05 -3.82 22.89
CA ALA A 277 -0.12 -4.36 21.90
C ALA A 277 0.37 -5.74 22.32
N CYS A 278 0.86 -6.51 21.36
CA CYS A 278 1.57 -7.77 21.58
C CYS A 278 2.96 -7.71 20.95
N ARG A 279 3.93 -8.36 21.58
CA ARG A 279 5.16 -8.76 20.91
C ARG A 279 4.94 -10.15 20.31
N LEU A 280 5.27 -10.32 19.05
CA LEU A 280 5.26 -11.63 18.39
C LEU A 280 6.70 -11.98 18.01
N SER A 281 7.23 -13.06 18.56
CA SER A 281 8.58 -13.55 18.25
C SER A 281 8.51 -14.91 17.57
N VAL A 282 9.09 -14.99 16.37
CA VAL A 282 9.06 -16.17 15.50
C VAL A 282 10.47 -16.66 15.28
N HIS A 283 10.74 -17.92 15.62
CA HIS A 283 12.04 -18.55 15.36
C HIS A 283 12.02 -19.29 14.04
N LEU A 284 12.98 -18.98 13.17
CA LEU A 284 13.10 -19.57 11.83
C LEU A 284 14.40 -20.35 11.67
N LEU A 285 14.28 -21.49 11.00
CA LEU A 285 15.39 -22.35 10.58
C LEU A 285 15.16 -22.79 9.13
N PRO A 286 16.07 -22.51 8.18
CA PRO A 286 17.35 -21.82 8.35
C PRO A 286 17.19 -20.30 8.56
N SER A 287 18.30 -19.62 8.86
CA SER A 287 18.39 -18.17 8.98
C SER A 287 17.76 -17.45 7.78
N TRP A 288 17.23 -16.27 8.04
CA TRP A 288 16.58 -15.45 7.03
C TRP A 288 17.14 -14.05 7.04
N ASP A 289 17.81 -13.68 5.95
CA ASP A 289 18.29 -12.32 5.75
C ASP A 289 17.11 -11.36 5.55
N ILE A 290 16.97 -10.42 6.47
CA ILE A 290 15.94 -9.37 6.45
C ILE A 290 16.64 -8.04 6.57
N GLN A 291 16.39 -7.20 5.57
CA GLN A 291 16.98 -5.89 5.47
C GLN A 291 16.14 -4.83 6.21
N PRO A 292 16.77 -3.78 6.77
CA PRO A 292 16.05 -2.70 7.44
C PRO A 292 14.96 -2.07 6.57
N GLY A 293 13.78 -1.86 7.16
CA GLY A 293 12.61 -1.28 6.49
C GLY A 293 11.76 -2.28 5.69
N GLN A 294 12.08 -3.57 5.72
CA GLN A 294 11.22 -4.61 5.16
C GLN A 294 10.09 -5.01 6.12
N TYR A 295 9.02 -5.55 5.55
CA TYR A 295 7.87 -6.07 6.27
C TYR A 295 7.50 -7.47 5.76
N THR A 296 6.75 -8.21 6.55
CA THR A 296 6.25 -9.55 6.19
C THR A 296 4.75 -9.63 6.39
N TYR A 297 4.07 -10.46 5.61
CA TYR A 297 2.69 -10.83 5.89
C TYR A 297 2.67 -12.02 6.83
N LEU A 298 1.92 -11.88 7.91
CA LEU A 298 1.71 -12.91 8.92
C LEU A 298 0.38 -13.61 8.67
N TYR A 299 0.40 -14.94 8.74
CA TYR A 299 -0.78 -15.80 8.76
C TYR A 299 -0.80 -16.51 10.11
N ILE A 300 -1.87 -16.32 10.89
CA ILE A 300 -2.03 -16.94 12.21
C ILE A 300 -3.34 -17.74 12.22
N PRO A 301 -3.35 -18.97 11.66
CA PRO A 301 -4.58 -19.70 11.35
C PRO A 301 -5.51 -19.91 12.55
N PHE A 302 -4.96 -20.12 13.75
CA PHE A 302 -5.73 -20.33 14.97
C PHE A 302 -6.45 -19.08 15.50
N ILE A 303 -6.03 -17.89 15.08
CA ILE A 303 -6.63 -16.61 15.45
C ILE A 303 -7.54 -16.12 14.34
N SER A 304 -7.04 -16.15 13.10
CA SER A 304 -7.80 -15.79 11.91
C SER A 304 -7.47 -16.74 10.76
N PHE A 305 -8.48 -17.47 10.31
CA PHE A 305 -8.34 -18.49 9.28
C PHE A 305 -8.14 -17.81 7.91
N TRP A 306 -7.01 -18.09 7.25
CA TRP A 306 -6.65 -17.62 5.90
C TRP A 306 -6.52 -16.12 5.69
N GLU A 307 -6.48 -15.33 6.77
CA GLU A 307 -6.16 -13.92 6.66
C GLU A 307 -4.66 -13.68 6.73
N SER A 308 -4.19 -12.76 5.88
CA SER A 308 -2.84 -12.23 5.93
C SER A 308 -2.83 -10.74 6.22
N HIS A 309 -1.98 -10.37 7.17
CA HIS A 309 -1.83 -9.01 7.66
C HIS A 309 -0.35 -8.58 7.60
N PRO A 310 -0.02 -7.40 7.03
CA PRO A 310 1.36 -6.95 6.92
C PRO A 310 1.86 -6.36 8.24
N PHE A 311 3.09 -6.70 8.62
CA PHE A 311 3.77 -6.13 9.78
C PHE A 311 5.24 -5.84 9.48
N SER A 312 5.70 -4.64 9.83
CA SER A 312 7.12 -4.30 9.84
C SER A 312 7.88 -5.23 10.77
N VAL A 313 9.02 -5.71 10.29
CA VAL A 313 9.98 -6.45 11.10
C VAL A 313 10.60 -5.46 12.08
N ALA A 314 10.34 -5.65 13.37
CA ALA A 314 10.79 -4.71 14.41
C ALA A 314 12.25 -4.98 14.82
N TRP A 315 12.62 -6.25 14.89
CA TRP A 315 13.98 -6.69 15.26
C TRP A 315 14.30 -8.08 14.70
N THR A 316 15.57 -8.38 14.56
CA THR A 316 16.07 -9.71 14.18
C THR A 316 17.28 -10.10 15.02
N ASN A 317 17.32 -11.31 15.54
CA ASN A 317 18.49 -11.85 16.25
C ASN A 317 18.95 -13.13 15.57
N GLU A 318 20.26 -13.26 15.37
CA GLU A 318 20.85 -14.53 14.95
C GLU A 318 20.84 -15.50 16.13
N THR A 319 20.33 -16.71 15.90
CA THR A 319 20.27 -17.76 16.91
C THR A 319 21.17 -18.91 16.45
N HIS A 320 22.26 -19.16 17.16
CA HIS A 320 23.11 -20.32 16.94
C HIS A 320 22.55 -21.51 17.72
N TYR A 321 22.15 -22.58 17.00
CA TYR A 321 21.76 -23.82 17.66
C TYR A 321 22.98 -24.74 17.82
N VAL A 322 22.93 -25.60 18.83
CA VAL A 322 23.98 -26.59 19.19
C VAL A 322 24.33 -27.56 18.03
N SER A 323 23.54 -27.57 16.95
CA SER A 323 23.64 -28.50 15.81
C SER A 323 24.12 -27.88 14.49
N ASP A 324 25.01 -26.88 14.52
CA ASP A 324 25.58 -26.16 13.35
C ASP A 324 24.56 -25.44 12.43
N LYS A 325 23.28 -25.39 12.83
CA LYS A 325 22.25 -24.64 12.10
C LYS A 325 22.09 -23.25 12.69
N SER A 326 22.38 -22.22 11.87
CA SER A 326 22.00 -20.85 12.19
C SER A 326 20.51 -20.64 11.91
N GLY A 327 19.83 -20.06 12.90
CA GLY A 327 18.46 -19.60 12.78
C GLY A 327 18.38 -18.09 12.94
N THR A 328 17.18 -17.55 12.72
CA THR A 328 16.89 -16.14 12.96
C THR A 328 15.61 -16.05 13.77
N GLN A 329 15.69 -15.36 14.91
CA GLN A 329 14.50 -14.91 15.62
C GLN A 329 14.06 -13.58 15.02
N ILE A 330 12.80 -13.48 14.62
CA ILE A 330 12.20 -12.25 14.13
C ILE A 330 11.15 -11.81 15.12
N SER A 331 11.19 -10.53 15.49
CA SER A 331 10.21 -9.95 16.38
C SER A 331 9.37 -8.87 15.69
N PHE A 332 8.08 -8.86 16.01
CA PHE A 332 7.08 -7.90 15.56
C PHE A 332 6.41 -7.25 16.77
N VAL A 333 5.96 -6.00 16.61
CA VAL A 333 5.05 -5.34 17.56
C VAL A 333 3.70 -5.19 16.89
N VAL A 334 2.71 -5.94 17.38
CA VAL A 334 1.35 -5.98 16.85
C VAL A 334 0.45 -5.14 17.75
N LYS A 335 0.08 -3.94 17.31
CA LYS A 335 -0.90 -3.13 18.03
C LYS A 335 -2.31 -3.68 17.81
N ALA A 336 -3.06 -3.89 18.88
CA ALA A 336 -4.45 -4.32 18.80
C ALA A 336 -5.32 -3.21 18.18
N LYS A 337 -6.09 -3.60 17.16
CA LYS A 337 -7.06 -2.76 16.46
C LYS A 337 -8.42 -3.44 16.50
N THR A 338 -9.08 -3.59 15.36
CA THR A 338 -10.28 -4.42 15.20
C THR A 338 -9.88 -5.77 14.57
N GLY A 339 -10.75 -6.77 14.64
CA GLY A 339 -10.55 -8.05 13.95
C GLY A 339 -9.45 -8.93 14.54
N MET A 340 -8.63 -9.54 13.68
CA MET A 340 -7.56 -10.50 14.05
C MET A 340 -6.62 -10.00 15.17
N THR A 341 -6.13 -8.76 15.08
CA THR A 341 -5.14 -8.22 16.04
C THR A 341 -5.71 -8.05 17.45
N ARG A 342 -7.00 -7.74 17.57
CA ARG A 342 -7.70 -7.63 18.86
C ARG A 342 -7.88 -9.01 19.50
N ARG A 343 -8.34 -9.98 18.70
CA ARG A 343 -8.48 -11.38 19.11
C ARG A 343 -7.15 -11.96 19.59
N LEU A 344 -6.04 -11.64 18.90
CA LEU A 344 -4.69 -12.03 19.29
C LEU A 344 -4.33 -11.48 20.69
N TYR A 345 -4.56 -10.18 20.92
CA TYR A 345 -4.27 -9.53 22.20
C TYR A 345 -5.12 -10.09 23.34
N GLU A 346 -6.44 -10.17 23.16
CA GLU A 346 -7.36 -10.66 24.17
C GLU A 346 -7.05 -12.11 24.59
N ARG A 347 -6.70 -12.97 23.63
CA ARG A 347 -6.25 -14.34 23.94
C ARG A 347 -4.93 -14.38 24.69
N SER A 348 -3.97 -13.53 24.33
CA SER A 348 -2.69 -13.46 25.07
C SER A 348 -2.87 -13.03 26.52
N VAL A 349 -3.78 -12.07 26.76
CA VAL A 349 -4.11 -11.60 28.11
C VAL A 349 -4.87 -12.68 28.90
N ALA A 350 -5.85 -13.33 28.27
CA ALA A 350 -6.66 -14.38 28.91
C ALA A 350 -5.81 -15.59 29.35
N ALA A 351 -4.72 -15.88 28.66
CA ALA A 351 -3.80 -16.97 28.99
C ALA A 351 -2.74 -16.61 30.04
N GLY A 352 -2.86 -15.46 30.72
CA GLY A 352 -1.89 -15.02 31.73
C GLY A 352 -0.72 -14.20 31.16
N GLY A 353 -0.87 -13.67 29.95
CA GLY A 353 0.04 -12.68 29.36
C GLY A 353 0.97 -13.20 28.27
N SER A 354 0.98 -14.52 28.01
CA SER A 354 1.73 -15.12 26.91
C SER A 354 1.02 -16.34 26.32
N ILE A 355 1.07 -16.50 25.00
CA ILE A 355 0.57 -17.69 24.28
C ILE A 355 1.55 -18.11 23.18
N THR A 356 1.58 -19.40 22.90
CA THR A 356 2.28 -19.94 21.72
C THR A 356 1.26 -20.27 20.64
N THR A 357 1.52 -19.86 19.41
CA THR A 357 0.65 -20.16 18.26
C THR A 357 1.46 -20.41 17.00
N THR A 358 0.87 -21.11 16.02
CA THR A 358 1.49 -21.27 14.71
C THR A 358 1.39 -19.97 13.92
N CYS A 359 2.53 -19.50 13.40
CA CYS A 359 2.58 -18.34 12.51
C CYS A 359 3.31 -18.71 11.22
N TRP A 360 2.69 -18.47 10.07
CA TRP A 360 3.37 -18.55 8.77
C TRP A 360 3.76 -17.17 8.28
N LEU A 361 4.93 -17.08 7.65
CA LEU A 361 5.50 -15.84 7.14
C LEU A 361 5.54 -15.84 5.61
N GLU A 362 5.06 -14.77 4.99
CA GLU A 362 5.20 -14.46 3.56
C GLU A 362 6.01 -13.17 3.42
N GLY A 363 7.11 -13.20 2.66
CA GLY A 363 7.98 -12.04 2.49
C GLY A 363 9.45 -12.42 2.22
N PRO A 364 10.41 -11.54 2.57
CA PRO A 364 10.18 -10.14 2.97
C PRO A 364 9.64 -9.33 1.79
N TYR A 365 8.93 -8.25 2.10
CA TYR A 365 8.42 -7.25 1.17
C TYR A 365 8.97 -5.86 1.53
N GLY A 366 8.86 -4.95 0.57
CA GLY A 366 9.43 -3.61 0.64
C GLY A 366 10.74 -3.52 -0.13
N CYS A 367 11.03 -2.31 -0.61
CA CYS A 367 12.29 -2.00 -1.28
C CYS A 367 13.27 -1.47 -0.21
N PRO A 368 14.27 -2.27 0.22
CA PRO A 368 15.26 -1.80 1.18
C PRO A 368 16.05 -0.66 0.54
N ARG A 369 15.96 0.53 1.13
CA ARG A 369 16.80 1.67 0.78
C ARG A 369 17.86 1.82 1.86
N SER A 370 19.13 1.67 1.47
CA SER A 370 20.22 1.94 2.40
C SER A 370 20.22 3.42 2.75
N LEU A 371 20.14 3.71 4.05
CA LEU A 371 20.29 5.07 4.57
C LEU A 371 21.76 5.42 4.83
N GLY A 372 22.67 4.46 4.65
CA GLY A 372 24.09 4.61 4.97
C GLY A 372 24.84 5.60 4.08
N SER A 373 24.30 5.98 2.93
CA SER A 373 24.90 6.99 2.04
C SER A 373 24.60 8.43 2.48
N TYR A 374 23.62 8.64 3.35
CA TYR A 374 23.27 9.96 3.87
C TYR A 374 24.15 10.30 5.06
N GLY A 375 24.68 11.52 5.10
CA GLY A 375 25.49 11.99 6.23
C GLY A 375 24.63 12.29 7.47
N THR A 376 23.39 12.74 7.27
CA THR A 376 22.43 13.01 8.34
C THR A 376 21.12 12.25 8.11
N VAL A 377 20.70 11.46 9.10
CA VAL A 377 19.49 10.63 9.04
C VAL A 377 18.54 11.06 10.16
N VAL A 378 17.36 11.55 9.78
CA VAL A 378 16.28 11.91 10.71
C VAL A 378 15.13 10.92 10.56
N LEU A 379 14.87 10.12 11.59
CA LEU A 379 13.83 9.09 11.63
C LEU A 379 12.69 9.59 12.52
N ILE A 380 11.46 9.63 12.01
CA ILE A 380 10.29 10.18 12.70
C ILE A 380 9.24 9.09 12.83
N ALA A 381 9.05 8.61 14.06
CA ALA A 381 8.14 7.53 14.40
C ALA A 381 6.89 8.04 15.13
N GLY A 382 5.72 7.54 14.74
CA GLY A 382 4.45 7.75 15.44
C GLY A 382 3.89 6.45 15.99
N GLY A 383 3.78 6.33 17.32
CA GLY A 383 3.22 5.13 17.95
C GLY A 383 4.00 3.87 17.56
N VAL A 384 3.30 2.89 16.97
CA VAL A 384 3.90 1.59 16.58
C VAL A 384 4.83 1.71 15.37
N GLY A 385 4.76 2.82 14.61
CA GLY A 385 5.64 3.05 13.45
C GLY A 385 7.14 3.10 13.77
N ILE A 386 7.52 3.13 15.05
CA ILE A 386 8.92 2.96 15.47
C ILE A 386 9.54 1.66 14.97
N THR A 387 8.74 0.58 14.84
CA THR A 387 9.23 -0.73 14.39
C THR A 387 9.96 -0.67 13.04
N GLN A 388 9.53 0.21 12.15
CA GLN A 388 10.14 0.42 10.84
C GLN A 388 11.57 0.98 10.92
N HIS A 389 11.88 1.73 11.98
CA HIS A 389 13.14 2.46 12.14
C HIS A 389 14.15 1.76 13.03
N LEU A 390 13.74 0.81 13.89
CA LEU A 390 14.65 0.15 14.84
C LEU A 390 15.80 -0.57 14.16
N LEU A 391 15.50 -1.40 13.16
CA LEU A 391 16.54 -2.09 12.36
C LEU A 391 17.40 -1.11 11.56
N GLN A 392 16.85 0.03 11.14
CA GLN A 392 17.61 1.08 10.46
C GLN A 392 18.62 1.70 11.42
N VAL A 393 18.20 2.04 12.64
CA VAL A 393 19.09 2.55 13.68
C VAL A 393 20.21 1.57 13.98
N ARG A 394 19.89 0.29 14.23
CA ARG A 394 20.91 -0.74 14.49
C ARG A 394 21.91 -0.88 13.35
N SER A 395 21.42 -0.99 12.11
CA SER A 395 22.27 -1.13 10.93
C SER A 395 23.18 0.09 10.73
N LEU A 396 22.67 1.30 10.95
CA LEU A 396 23.46 2.53 10.83
C LEU A 396 24.51 2.67 11.93
N ILE A 397 24.21 2.30 13.18
CA ILE A 397 25.18 2.31 14.27
C ILE A 397 26.29 1.29 14.02
N HIS A 398 25.95 0.05 13.65
CA HIS A 398 26.97 -0.94 13.27
C HIS A 398 27.81 -0.48 12.08
N GLY A 399 27.16 0.10 11.06
CA GLY A 399 27.85 0.64 9.91
C GLY A 399 28.81 1.77 10.28
N TYR A 400 28.42 2.62 11.24
CA TYR A 400 29.24 3.71 11.75
C TYR A 400 30.45 3.19 12.53
N ASN A 401 30.24 2.26 13.46
CA ASN A 401 31.30 1.66 14.28
C ASN A 401 32.33 0.87 13.43
N ASN A 402 31.89 0.34 12.28
CA ASN A 402 32.73 -0.40 11.34
C ASN A 402 33.26 0.47 10.17
N ASP A 403 33.02 1.79 10.18
CA ASP A 403 33.40 2.72 9.10
C ASP A 403 32.90 2.33 7.69
N THR A 404 31.77 1.62 7.60
CA THR A 404 31.18 1.17 6.33
C THR A 404 30.07 2.07 5.80
N VAL A 405 29.64 3.09 6.56
CA VAL A 405 28.60 4.05 6.17
C VAL A 405 29.10 5.49 6.25
N ALA A 406 28.52 6.36 5.42
CA ALA A 406 28.78 7.81 5.42
C ALA A 406 27.99 8.55 6.51
N THR A 407 27.02 7.90 7.15
CA THR A 407 26.19 8.51 8.19
C THR A 407 27.03 8.94 9.38
N ARG A 408 26.88 10.20 9.80
CA ARG A 408 27.58 10.82 10.93
C ARG A 408 26.63 11.37 11.99
N LYS A 409 25.34 11.44 11.68
CA LYS A 409 24.32 11.89 12.62
C LYS A 409 23.00 11.15 12.39
N ILE A 410 22.47 10.55 13.45
CA ILE A 410 21.22 9.79 13.45
C ILE A 410 20.33 10.38 14.54
N LEU A 411 19.18 10.95 14.15
CA LEU A 411 18.19 11.47 15.06
C LEU A 411 16.89 10.66 14.95
N LEU A 412 16.49 9.97 16.02
CA LEU A 412 15.20 9.31 16.12
C LEU A 412 14.23 10.15 16.95
N ILE A 413 13.21 10.72 16.32
CA ILE A 413 12.10 11.40 16.99
C ILE A 413 10.95 10.42 17.11
N TRP A 414 10.55 10.08 18.34
CA TRP A 414 9.45 9.16 18.59
C TRP A 414 8.31 9.84 19.36
N SER A 415 7.16 9.96 18.72
CA SER A 415 5.94 10.50 19.31
C SER A 415 5.00 9.38 19.77
N ILE A 416 4.73 9.32 21.07
CA ILE A 416 3.84 8.35 21.70
C ILE A 416 2.72 9.02 22.48
N ARG A 417 1.56 8.35 22.58
CA ARG A 417 0.42 8.85 23.35
C ARG A 417 0.62 8.72 24.86
N HIS A 418 1.11 7.58 25.32
CA HIS A 418 1.25 7.26 26.74
C HIS A 418 2.65 6.72 27.05
N ARG A 419 3.14 6.98 28.27
CA ARG A 419 4.43 6.49 28.78
C ARG A 419 4.58 4.96 28.72
N LYS A 420 3.46 4.24 28.85
CA LYS A 420 3.38 2.77 28.78
C LYS A 420 3.86 2.21 27.44
N HIS A 421 3.76 2.97 26.35
CA HIS A 421 4.18 2.51 25.02
C HIS A 421 5.70 2.34 24.89
N ARG A 422 6.50 2.88 25.82
CA ARG A 422 7.95 2.67 25.82
C ARG A 422 8.34 1.21 26.04
N GLU A 423 7.49 0.44 26.74
CA GLU A 423 7.68 -1.00 26.94
C GLU A 423 7.69 -1.78 25.61
N TRP A 424 7.15 -1.22 24.52
CA TRP A 424 7.15 -1.87 23.20
C TRP A 424 8.55 -2.17 22.67
N VAL A 425 9.49 -1.26 22.90
CA VAL A 425 10.85 -1.33 22.35
C VAL A 425 11.93 -1.46 23.42
N LYS A 426 11.54 -1.53 24.70
CA LYS A 426 12.46 -1.52 25.86
C LYS A 426 13.56 -2.56 25.74
N CYS A 427 13.22 -3.80 25.36
CA CYS A 427 14.19 -4.89 25.21
C CYS A 427 15.27 -4.60 24.15
N TRP A 428 14.98 -3.80 23.14
CA TRP A 428 15.94 -3.43 22.08
C TRP A 428 16.61 -2.09 22.36
N ALA A 429 16.01 -1.25 23.19
CA ALA A 429 16.60 0.03 23.58
C ALA A 429 17.90 -0.17 24.37
N ASP A 430 17.96 -1.20 25.22
CA ASP A 430 19.16 -1.54 25.99
C ASP A 430 20.29 -2.03 25.06
N GLU A 431 19.96 -2.85 24.06
CA GLU A 431 20.89 -3.31 23.02
C GLU A 431 21.40 -2.15 22.14
N ILE A 432 20.51 -1.24 21.72
CA ILE A 432 20.93 -0.03 20.98
C ILE A 432 21.84 0.85 21.86
N SER A 433 21.60 0.89 23.16
CA SER A 433 22.40 1.68 24.09
C SER A 433 23.80 1.08 24.28
N SER A 434 23.93 -0.24 24.34
CA SER A 434 25.25 -0.89 24.41
C SER A 434 26.05 -0.74 23.12
N LEU A 435 25.39 -0.75 21.95
CA LEU A 435 26.03 -0.48 20.67
C LEU A 435 26.58 0.95 20.53
N ARG A 436 26.15 1.88 21.39
CA ARG A 436 26.53 3.29 21.34
C ARG A 436 27.85 3.59 22.06
N GLU A 437 28.38 2.69 22.91
CA GLU A 437 29.51 2.98 23.81
C GLU A 437 30.65 3.76 23.10
N GLY A 438 30.76 5.06 23.42
CA GLY A 438 31.79 5.97 22.89
C GLY A 438 31.39 6.91 21.75
N SER A 439 30.18 6.83 21.18
CA SER A 439 29.78 7.68 20.04
C SER A 439 28.53 8.54 20.30
N ASP A 440 28.61 9.82 19.93
CA ASP A 440 27.48 10.77 19.92
C ASP A 440 26.71 10.76 18.59
N VAL A 441 26.87 9.70 17.79
CA VAL A 441 26.25 9.57 16.46
C VAL A 441 24.73 9.45 16.54
N PHE A 442 24.19 8.83 17.60
CA PHE A 442 22.77 8.52 17.73
C PHE A 442 22.11 9.29 18.88
N GLN A 443 21.03 10.00 18.56
CA GLN A 443 20.19 10.70 19.51
C GLN A 443 18.73 10.26 19.39
N ILE A 444 18.07 10.00 20.52
CA ILE A 444 16.63 9.71 20.59
C ILE A 444 15.88 10.80 21.34
N LEU A 445 14.82 11.33 20.73
CA LEU A 445 13.91 12.31 21.33
C LEU A 445 12.52 11.68 21.46
N VAL A 446 12.07 11.47 22.69
CA VAL A 446 10.75 10.89 22.97
C VAL A 446 9.78 11.99 23.37
N TYR A 447 8.70 12.14 22.61
CA TYR A 447 7.60 13.06 22.85
C TYR A 447 6.38 12.30 23.36
N ILE A 448 5.83 12.71 24.50
CA ILE A 448 4.59 12.14 25.06
C ILE A 448 3.47 13.16 24.90
N SER A 449 2.48 12.83 24.06
CA SER A 449 1.41 13.77 23.71
C SER A 449 0.34 13.93 24.79
N GLN A 450 0.13 12.93 25.66
CA GLN A 450 -0.74 13.06 26.83
C GLN A 450 0.10 13.09 28.11
N PRO A 451 0.09 14.19 28.87
CA PRO A 451 0.89 14.30 30.07
C PRO A 451 0.50 13.21 31.09
N PRO A 452 1.45 12.71 31.88
CA PRO A 452 1.12 11.81 32.97
C PRO A 452 0.20 12.50 33.99
N PRO A 453 -0.64 11.75 34.71
CA PRO A 453 -1.30 12.28 35.90
C PRO A 453 -0.25 12.83 36.87
N LEU A 454 -0.58 13.93 37.56
CA LEU A 454 0.31 14.75 38.41
C LEU A 454 1.04 13.98 39.53
N SER A 455 0.71 12.71 39.78
CA SER A 455 1.14 11.91 40.92
C SER A 455 2.20 10.84 40.60
N GLY A 456 3.16 11.10 39.69
CA GLY A 456 4.16 10.08 39.33
C GLY A 456 5.53 10.60 38.90
N VAL A 457 6.55 9.82 39.28
CA VAL A 457 8.00 9.86 39.00
C VAL A 457 8.45 10.89 37.93
N PRO A 458 9.44 11.76 38.23
CA PRO A 458 9.92 12.79 37.32
C PRO A 458 10.25 12.25 35.92
N TRP A 459 9.82 13.00 34.91
CA TRP A 459 9.95 12.67 33.48
C TRP A 459 10.97 13.60 32.83
N SER A 460 11.97 13.02 32.15
CA SER A 460 13.07 13.73 31.49
C SER A 460 12.87 13.97 29.99
N GLY A 461 11.75 13.56 29.41
CA GLY A 461 11.48 13.76 27.98
C GLY A 461 10.52 14.91 27.69
N PHE A 462 10.18 15.10 26.41
CA PHE A 462 9.36 16.21 25.97
C PHE A 462 7.87 15.90 26.12
N THR A 463 7.08 16.89 26.55
CA THR A 463 5.63 16.81 26.62
C THR A 463 5.00 17.56 25.44
N GLY A 464 3.87 17.07 24.96
CA GLY A 464 3.15 17.66 23.82
C GLY A 464 3.56 17.07 22.46
N ARG A 465 3.02 17.66 21.39
CA ARG A 465 3.34 17.26 20.01
C ARG A 465 4.68 17.89 19.59
N PRO A 466 5.56 17.15 18.89
CA PRO A 466 6.80 17.73 18.38
C PRO A 466 6.52 18.80 17.34
N ASP A 467 7.21 19.94 17.44
CA ASP A 467 7.27 20.94 16.37
C ASP A 467 8.24 20.44 15.30
N LEU A 468 7.71 19.65 14.37
CA LEU A 468 8.48 18.96 13.34
C LEU A 468 9.17 19.93 12.38
N GLU A 469 8.54 21.07 12.08
CA GLU A 469 9.10 22.07 11.19
C GLU A 469 10.36 22.67 11.82
N ARG A 470 10.29 23.08 13.08
CA ARG A 470 11.44 23.62 13.80
C ARG A 470 12.53 22.57 14.03
N LEU A 471 12.17 21.32 14.34
CA LEU A 471 13.13 20.24 14.55
C LEU A 471 13.89 19.92 13.26
N ILE A 472 13.19 19.72 12.15
CA ILE A 472 13.83 19.41 10.86
C ILE A 472 14.67 20.62 10.38
N ALA A 473 14.18 21.86 10.57
CA ALA A 473 14.96 23.05 10.23
C ALA A 473 16.24 23.18 11.07
N LYS A 474 16.17 22.86 12.37
CA LYS A 474 17.36 22.83 13.24
C LYS A 474 18.36 21.79 12.72
N GLU A 475 17.91 20.60 12.41
CA GLU A 475 18.79 19.55 11.89
C GLU A 475 19.38 19.92 10.53
N GLN A 476 18.60 20.56 9.65
CA GLN A 476 19.06 21.00 8.32
C GLN A 476 20.20 22.01 8.43
N LYS A 477 20.16 22.89 9.44
CA LYS A 477 21.22 23.88 9.69
C LYS A 477 22.56 23.24 10.05
N TYR A 478 22.52 22.12 10.78
CA TYR A 478 23.71 21.40 11.25
C TYR A 478 23.90 20.08 10.51
N GLN A 479 23.37 19.97 9.28
CA GLN A 479 23.43 18.73 8.54
C GLN A 479 24.85 18.47 8.02
N ILE A 480 25.25 17.22 8.10
CA ILE A 480 26.46 16.68 7.46
C ILE A 480 26.01 16.01 6.17
N GLY A 481 26.55 16.45 5.03
CA GLY A 481 26.20 15.94 3.71
C GLY A 481 24.73 16.09 3.36
N THR A 482 24.20 15.14 2.58
CA THR A 482 22.77 15.05 2.27
C THR A 482 22.01 14.53 3.48
N MET A 483 20.88 15.16 3.77
CA MET A 483 19.96 14.74 4.82
C MET A 483 18.85 13.85 4.24
N VAL A 484 18.48 12.80 4.96
CA VAL A 484 17.23 12.06 4.73
C VAL A 484 16.30 12.17 5.93
N VAL A 485 15.03 12.42 5.66
CA VAL A 485 13.95 12.39 6.63
C VAL A 485 13.07 11.18 6.30
N SER A 486 12.99 10.22 7.21
CA SER A 486 12.14 9.03 7.08
C SER A 486 11.02 9.09 8.09
N VAL A 487 9.76 8.89 7.67
CA VAL A 487 8.60 8.95 8.56
C VAL A 487 7.74 7.69 8.49
N CYS A 488 7.39 7.15 9.66
CA CYS A 488 6.43 6.06 9.81
C CYS A 488 5.48 6.33 10.97
N GLY A 489 4.19 6.49 10.69
CA GLY A 489 3.22 6.83 11.73
C GLY A 489 1.80 7.08 11.19
N PRO A 490 0.93 7.73 11.98
CA PRO A 490 -0.42 8.09 11.52
C PRO A 490 -0.36 9.09 10.37
N ALA A 491 -1.37 9.08 9.50
CA ALA A 491 -1.46 9.95 8.31
C ALA A 491 -1.13 11.42 8.59
N GLN A 492 -1.68 12.00 9.66
CA GLN A 492 -1.40 13.38 10.09
C GLN A 492 0.08 13.66 10.35
N LEU A 493 0.80 12.69 10.93
CA LEU A 493 2.22 12.83 11.22
C LEU A 493 3.01 12.85 9.91
N SER A 494 2.75 11.89 9.02
CA SER A 494 3.41 11.83 7.70
C SER A 494 3.14 13.08 6.87
N ASP A 495 1.89 13.54 6.83
CA ASP A 495 1.50 14.76 6.11
C ASP A 495 2.18 16.01 6.68
N SER A 496 2.32 16.11 8.01
CA SER A 496 3.04 17.21 8.67
C SER A 496 4.54 17.19 8.37
N VAL A 497 5.17 16.00 8.39
CA VAL A 497 6.59 15.85 8.01
C VAL A 497 6.78 16.21 6.54
N ARG A 498 5.88 15.78 5.65
CA ARG A 498 5.96 16.11 4.23
C ARG A 498 5.89 17.61 4.00
N ASP A 499 4.96 18.30 4.64
CA ASP A 499 4.84 19.75 4.53
C ASP A 499 6.10 20.46 5.04
N ALA A 500 6.62 20.06 6.21
CA ALA A 500 7.85 20.60 6.76
C ALA A 500 9.06 20.41 5.82
N VAL A 501 9.28 19.20 5.31
CA VAL A 501 10.38 18.92 4.37
C VAL A 501 10.20 19.70 3.06
N ARG A 502 8.97 19.80 2.54
CA ARG A 502 8.66 20.56 1.33
C ARG A 502 8.94 22.06 1.49
N LYS A 503 8.67 22.65 2.66
CA LYS A 503 9.01 24.05 2.95
C LYS A 503 10.52 24.28 3.00
N LEU A 504 11.26 23.33 3.57
CA LEU A 504 12.71 23.41 3.78
C LEU A 504 13.55 23.02 2.56
N ARG A 505 12.95 22.37 1.55
CA ARG A 505 13.60 22.06 0.26
C ARG A 505 13.94 23.34 -0.51
N GLY A 506 15.22 23.51 -0.84
CA GLY A 506 15.75 24.64 -1.61
C GLY A 506 17.06 25.20 -1.03
N ASN A 507 17.26 25.10 0.29
CA ASN A 507 18.47 25.59 0.94
C ASN A 507 19.61 24.55 0.98
N ASN A 508 19.25 23.27 1.09
CA ASN A 508 20.16 22.12 1.26
C ASN A 508 19.48 20.85 0.71
N SER A 509 20.26 19.82 0.36
CA SER A 509 19.72 18.54 -0.13
C SER A 509 19.05 17.76 1.01
N ILE A 510 17.71 17.67 0.94
CA ILE A 510 16.88 16.86 1.84
C ILE A 510 16.05 15.89 1.01
N ASP A 511 16.11 14.61 1.34
CA ASP A 511 15.21 13.57 0.81
C ASP A 511 14.17 13.14 1.84
N LEU A 512 12.97 12.81 1.36
CA LEU A 512 11.87 12.33 2.18
C LEU A 512 11.55 10.89 1.80
N ILE A 513 11.51 10.01 2.80
CA ILE A 513 11.05 8.63 2.68
C ILE A 513 9.84 8.45 3.58
N GLU A 514 8.73 7.99 3.00
CA GLU A 514 7.51 7.74 3.74
C GLU A 514 7.24 6.24 3.77
N CYS A 515 7.15 5.69 4.97
CA CYS A 515 6.81 4.29 5.21
C CYS A 515 5.41 4.24 5.83
N ALA A 516 4.38 4.36 5.00
CA ALA A 516 3.00 4.26 5.44
C ALA A 516 2.45 2.86 5.11
N PHE A 517 1.83 2.19 6.09
CA PHE A 517 1.00 1.02 5.83
C PHE A 517 -0.44 1.51 5.64
N SER A 518 -0.70 2.11 4.47
CA SER A 518 -1.97 2.80 4.18
C SER A 518 -3.01 1.93 3.46
N TRP A 519 -2.69 0.65 3.19
CA TRP A 519 -3.47 -0.30 2.38
C TRP A 519 -4.22 -1.38 3.17
#